data_AF-A0A353ZR21-F1
#
_entry.id   AF-A0A353ZR21-F1
#
_cell.length_a   1.000
_cell.length_b   1.000
_cell.length_c   1.000
_cell.angle_alpha   90.00
_cell.angle_beta   90.00
_cell.angle_gamma   90.00
#
_symmetry.space_group_name_H-M   'P 1'
#
loop_
_entity.id
_entity.type
_entity.pdbx_description
1 polymer ?
#
loop_
_entity_poly.entity_id
_entity_poly.type
_entity_poly.pdbx_seq_one_letter_code
_entity_poly.pdbx_strand_id
1 'polypeptide(L)'
;MTSGTSINTPAAVGAIIRARRHDRGLSQQALAHRAGVSRKFLMDLEAGHERAELGKTLAILAALGLSLTATEPIPRGNEYDPARRDYAQTFTQLIGSRDYEFAIKMLAEYAAASLKAGMPLLQRSPRLKDPHWSAALAGITNYTAHRLSQPSPAWTRRIKPLNAAWMPAESYRSISEPMKQLTISETTPELAAMNVFIRERSLATA
;
A
#
# COMPACT_ATOMS: atom_id res chain seq x y z
N MET A 1 12.13 9.11 5.24
CA MET A 1 10.81 8.50 5.01
C MET A 1 10.08 9.33 3.96
N THR A 2 9.85 8.80 2.77
CA THR A 2 9.02 9.45 1.74
C THR A 2 7.59 8.97 1.91
N SER A 3 6.77 9.72 2.65
CA SER A 3 5.32 9.50 2.65
C SER A 3 4.79 9.80 1.25
N GLY A 4 4.38 8.76 0.51
CA GLY A 4 3.75 8.91 -0.79
C GLY A 4 2.30 9.36 -0.61
N THR A 5 1.92 10.48 -1.23
CA THR A 5 0.53 10.94 -1.30
C THR A 5 0.02 10.69 -2.72
N SER A 6 -1.06 9.91 -2.86
CA SER A 6 -1.70 9.69 -4.16
C SER A 6 -2.33 11.00 -4.66
N ILE A 7 -1.98 11.42 -5.88
CA ILE A 7 -2.50 12.63 -6.51
C ILE A 7 -3.48 12.21 -7.61
N ASN A 8 -4.78 12.34 -7.33
CA ASN A 8 -5.83 11.90 -8.26
C ASN A 8 -6.65 13.08 -8.84
N THR A 9 -6.43 14.31 -8.37
CA THR A 9 -7.15 15.51 -8.82
C THR A 9 -6.22 16.74 -8.87
N PRO A 10 -6.52 17.75 -9.69
CA PRO A 10 -5.81 19.03 -9.67
C PRO A 10 -5.84 19.72 -8.30
N ALA A 11 -6.96 19.62 -7.58
CA ALA A 11 -7.08 20.14 -6.21
C ALA A 11 -6.09 19.48 -5.23
N ALA A 12 -5.83 18.17 -5.38
CA ALA A 12 -4.84 17.47 -4.58
C ALA A 12 -3.42 18.00 -4.86
N VAL A 13 -3.08 18.27 -6.12
CA VAL A 13 -1.81 18.92 -6.50
C VAL A 13 -1.69 20.30 -5.83
N GLY A 14 -2.74 21.13 -5.97
CA GLY A 14 -2.77 22.48 -5.43
C GLY A 14 -2.60 22.50 -3.91
N ALA A 15 -3.26 21.58 -3.19
CA ALA A 15 -3.13 21.43 -1.75
C ALA A 15 -1.70 21.08 -1.31
N ILE A 16 -1.04 20.14 -2.01
CA ILE A 16 0.34 19.75 -1.72
C ILE A 16 1.30 20.93 -1.93
N ILE A 17 1.16 21.65 -3.05
CA ILE A 17 1.96 22.83 -3.36
C ILE A 17 1.77 23.90 -2.28
N ARG A 18 0.51 24.20 -1.94
CA ARG A 18 0.18 25.19 -0.92
C ARG A 18 0.77 24.83 0.43
N ALA A 19 0.60 23.59 0.89
CA ALA A 19 1.16 23.12 2.16
C ALA A 19 2.69 23.29 2.18
N ARG A 20 3.38 22.81 1.13
CA ARG A 20 4.85 22.91 1.05
C ARG A 20 5.35 24.34 0.91
N ARG A 21 4.58 25.22 0.27
CA ARG A 21 4.87 26.65 0.23
C ARG A 21 4.81 27.28 1.63
N HIS A 22 3.77 26.95 2.41
CA HIS A 22 3.61 27.42 3.79
C HIS A 22 4.69 26.87 4.71
N ASP A 23 5.05 25.59 4.59
CA ASP A 23 6.15 24.97 5.36
C ASP A 23 7.50 25.68 5.15
N ARG A 24 7.68 26.29 3.97
CA ARG A 24 8.88 27.06 3.61
C ARG A 24 8.77 28.57 3.88
N GLY A 25 7.66 29.03 4.47
CA GLY A 25 7.43 30.46 4.74
C GLY A 25 7.34 31.32 3.49
N LEU A 26 7.02 30.74 2.33
CA LEU A 26 7.01 31.47 1.06
C LEU A 26 5.64 32.10 0.79
N SER A 27 5.63 33.33 0.29
CA SER A 27 4.44 33.91 -0.32
C SER A 27 4.20 33.31 -1.72
N GLN A 28 2.98 33.42 -2.23
CA GLN A 28 2.69 33.03 -3.62
C GLN A 28 3.56 33.80 -4.62
N GLN A 29 3.79 35.09 -4.39
CA GLN A 29 4.66 35.89 -5.26
C GLN A 29 6.09 35.36 -5.27
N ALA A 30 6.65 35.02 -4.09
CA ALA A 30 8.01 34.53 -3.96
C ALA A 30 8.20 33.17 -4.66
N LEU A 31 7.26 32.25 -4.49
CA LEU A 31 7.31 30.96 -5.17
C LEU A 31 7.13 31.10 -6.69
N ALA A 32 6.19 31.93 -7.13
CA ALA A 32 5.95 32.18 -8.55
C ALA A 32 7.22 32.73 -9.25
N HIS A 33 7.90 33.69 -8.61
CA HIS A 33 9.17 34.22 -9.10
C HIS A 33 10.25 33.13 -9.18
N ARG A 34 10.40 32.32 -8.13
CA ARG A 34 11.39 31.22 -8.11
C ARG A 34 11.13 30.17 -9.19
N ALA A 35 9.87 29.92 -9.54
CA ALA A 35 9.47 28.95 -10.54
C ALA A 35 9.39 29.53 -11.97
N GLY A 36 9.59 30.84 -12.15
CA GLY A 36 9.47 31.49 -13.47
C GLY A 36 8.04 31.54 -14.01
N VAL A 37 7.04 31.64 -13.13
CA VAL A 37 5.60 31.66 -13.50
C VAL A 37 4.91 32.91 -12.97
N SER A 38 3.69 33.20 -13.46
CA SER A 38 2.90 34.31 -12.92
C SER A 38 2.29 33.96 -11.55
N ARG A 39 2.14 34.96 -10.67
CA ARG A 39 1.44 34.77 -9.38
C ARG A 39 -0.01 34.31 -9.58
N LYS A 40 -0.68 34.81 -10.62
CA LYS A 40 -2.04 34.37 -10.98
C LYS A 40 -2.06 32.87 -11.30
N PHE A 41 -1.10 32.38 -12.08
CA PHE A 41 -1.00 30.95 -12.38
C PHE A 41 -0.83 30.11 -11.11
N LEU A 42 0.07 30.52 -10.20
CA LEU A 42 0.24 29.80 -8.92
C LEU A 42 -1.03 29.82 -8.07
N MET A 43 -1.74 30.95 -8.02
CA MET A 43 -2.99 31.07 -7.28
C MET A 43 -4.07 30.14 -7.85
N ASP A 44 -4.25 30.12 -9.17
CA ASP A 44 -5.22 29.26 -9.85
C ASP A 44 -4.84 27.77 -9.67
N LEU A 45 -3.55 27.44 -9.74
CA LEU A 45 -3.05 26.09 -9.48
C LEU A 45 -3.29 25.64 -8.03
N GLU A 46 -3.01 26.49 -7.03
CA GLU A 46 -3.29 26.18 -5.62
C GLU A 46 -4.78 26.02 -5.33
N ALA A 47 -5.65 26.63 -6.14
CA ALA A 47 -7.10 26.46 -6.10
C ALA A 47 -7.59 25.18 -6.81
N GLY A 48 -6.71 24.45 -7.49
CA GLY A 48 -7.06 23.22 -8.19
C GLY A 48 -7.63 23.41 -9.60
N HIS A 49 -7.21 24.47 -10.30
CA HIS A 49 -7.69 24.74 -11.66
C HIS A 49 -7.42 23.57 -12.63
N GLU A 50 -8.45 23.08 -13.31
CA GLU A 50 -8.39 21.86 -14.14
C GLU A 50 -7.44 21.95 -15.33
N ARG A 51 -7.28 23.15 -15.91
CA ARG A 51 -6.47 23.38 -17.11
C ARG A 51 -5.07 23.91 -16.80
N ALA A 52 -4.51 23.58 -15.64
CA ALA A 52 -3.15 24.03 -15.30
C ALA A 52 -2.12 23.39 -16.24
N GLU A 53 -1.25 24.21 -16.82
CA GLU A 53 -0.18 23.73 -17.71
C GLU A 53 0.82 22.85 -16.95
N LEU A 54 1.02 21.62 -17.41
CA LEU A 54 1.88 20.64 -16.75
C LEU A 54 3.33 21.13 -16.59
N GLY A 55 3.90 21.77 -17.63
CA GLY A 55 5.28 22.27 -17.57
C GLY A 55 5.50 23.30 -16.47
N LYS A 56 4.56 24.25 -16.30
CA LYS A 56 4.62 25.26 -15.22
C LYS A 56 4.41 24.62 -13.85
N THR A 57 3.53 23.63 -13.75
CA THR A 57 3.33 22.85 -12.53
C THR A 57 4.62 22.14 -12.12
N LEU A 58 5.32 21.49 -13.05
CA LEU A 58 6.60 20.84 -12.79
C LEU A 58 7.70 21.83 -12.35
N ALA A 59 7.74 23.03 -12.95
CA ALA A 59 8.66 24.09 -12.52
C ALA A 59 8.42 24.54 -11.07
N ILE A 60 7.15 24.66 -10.66
CA ILE A 60 6.77 24.98 -9.27
C ILE A 60 7.18 23.85 -8.31
N LEU A 61 6.93 22.59 -8.67
CA LEU A 61 7.36 21.44 -7.88
C LEU A 61 8.87 21.44 -7.69
N ALA A 62 9.65 21.66 -8.76
CA ALA A 62 11.09 21.76 -8.71
C ALA A 62 11.57 22.93 -7.82
N ALA A 63 10.93 24.10 -7.89
CA ALA A 63 11.21 25.23 -7.01
C ALA A 63 10.94 24.91 -5.52
N LEU A 64 10.00 24.02 -5.24
CA LEU A 64 9.71 23.47 -3.91
C LEU A 64 10.57 22.24 -3.57
N GLY A 65 11.52 21.83 -4.41
CA GLY A 65 12.32 20.62 -4.19
C GLY A 65 11.49 19.34 -4.14
N LEU A 66 10.36 19.32 -4.85
CA LEU A 66 9.49 18.16 -5.01
C LEU A 66 9.75 17.52 -6.37
N SER A 67 9.70 16.20 -6.42
CA SER A 67 9.76 15.41 -7.66
C SER A 67 8.41 14.76 -7.93
N LEU A 68 8.00 14.72 -9.19
CA LEU A 68 6.89 13.88 -9.64
C LEU A 68 7.47 12.55 -10.13
N THR A 69 7.00 11.45 -9.56
CA THR A 69 7.38 10.10 -9.98
C THR A 69 6.14 9.40 -10.52
N ALA A 70 6.24 8.89 -11.75
CA ALA A 70 5.24 7.99 -12.27
C ALA A 70 5.52 6.60 -11.72
N THR A 71 4.57 6.04 -10.99
CA THR A 71 4.55 4.63 -10.62
C THR A 71 3.38 4.01 -11.34
N GLU A 72 3.60 2.88 -12.01
CA GLU A 72 2.46 2.07 -12.46
C GLU A 72 1.68 1.66 -11.21
N PRO A 73 0.38 2.01 -11.11
CA PRO A 73 -0.46 1.40 -10.10
C PRO A 73 -0.40 -0.10 -10.37
N ILE A 74 -0.05 -0.90 -9.37
CA ILE A 74 -0.29 -2.34 -9.48
C ILE A 74 -1.79 -2.48 -9.77
N PRO A 75 -2.18 -3.15 -10.87
CA PRO A 75 -3.50 -3.00 -11.47
C PRO A 75 -4.64 -3.16 -10.46
N ARG A 76 -5.52 -2.17 -10.39
CA ARG A 76 -6.75 -2.21 -9.56
C ARG A 76 -7.98 -2.04 -10.47
N GLY A 77 -8.51 -3.14 -11.01
CA GLY A 77 -9.89 -3.17 -11.54
C GLY A 77 -10.12 -3.69 -12.98
N ASN A 78 -11.31 -4.30 -13.12
CA ASN A 78 -12.13 -4.84 -14.23
C ASN A 78 -11.54 -5.56 -15.45
N GLU A 79 -10.30 -5.30 -15.87
CA GLU A 79 -9.60 -6.17 -16.86
C GLU A 79 -8.79 -7.29 -16.16
N TYR A 80 -8.82 -7.26 -14.83
CA TYR A 80 -8.00 -8.06 -13.96
C TYR A 80 -8.85 -9.14 -13.28
N ASP A 81 -8.73 -10.39 -13.71
CA ASP A 81 -9.18 -11.52 -12.89
C ASP A 81 -8.13 -11.74 -11.79
N PRO A 82 -8.40 -11.42 -10.51
CA PRO A 82 -7.43 -11.61 -9.44
C PRO A 82 -6.96 -13.06 -9.33
N ALA A 83 -7.78 -14.03 -9.77
CA ALA A 83 -7.40 -15.43 -9.81
C ALA A 83 -6.23 -15.73 -10.77
N ARG A 84 -5.97 -14.84 -11.75
CA ARG A 84 -4.86 -14.96 -12.71
C ARG A 84 -3.60 -14.21 -12.27
N ARG A 85 -3.62 -13.50 -11.12
CA ARG A 85 -2.44 -12.78 -10.60
C ARG A 85 -1.32 -13.74 -10.23
N ASP A 86 -0.11 -13.47 -10.70
CA ASP A 86 1.08 -14.07 -10.09
C ASP A 86 1.35 -13.38 -8.75
N TYR A 87 0.69 -13.87 -7.70
CA TYR A 87 0.89 -13.36 -6.34
C TYR A 87 2.33 -13.54 -5.86
N ALA A 88 3.03 -14.60 -6.29
CA ALA A 88 4.41 -14.83 -5.85
C ALA A 88 5.34 -13.74 -6.38
N GLN A 89 5.25 -13.42 -7.67
CA GLN A 89 6.00 -12.33 -8.28
C GLN A 89 5.59 -10.97 -7.69
N THR A 90 4.29 -10.75 -7.51
CA THR A 90 3.75 -9.49 -6.95
C THR A 90 4.31 -9.20 -5.56
N PHE A 91 4.24 -10.16 -4.63
CA PHE A 91 4.82 -9.98 -3.29
C PHE A 91 6.35 -9.83 -3.34
N THR A 92 7.03 -10.60 -4.20
CA THR A 92 8.49 -10.49 -4.35
C THR A 92 8.91 -9.06 -4.74
N GLN A 93 8.21 -8.46 -5.72
CA GLN A 93 8.46 -7.10 -6.18
C GLN A 93 8.17 -6.08 -5.09
N LEU A 94 6.99 -6.16 -4.47
CA LEU A 94 6.54 -5.22 -3.43
C LEU A 94 7.46 -5.19 -2.21
N ILE A 95 7.89 -6.37 -1.74
CA ILE A 95 8.80 -6.45 -0.60
C ILE A 95 10.20 -5.98 -0.99
N GLY A 96 10.65 -6.27 -2.22
CA GLY A 96 11.91 -5.79 -2.76
C GLY A 96 11.97 -4.26 -2.91
N SER A 97 10.87 -3.63 -3.35
CA SER A 97 10.76 -2.17 -3.46
C SER A 97 10.38 -1.46 -2.15
N ARG A 98 10.11 -2.22 -1.08
CA ARG A 98 9.65 -1.73 0.22
C ARG A 98 8.31 -0.99 0.17
N ASP A 99 7.46 -1.32 -0.80
CA ASP A 99 6.09 -0.83 -0.88
C ASP A 99 5.17 -1.67 0.04
N TYR A 100 5.37 -1.50 1.35
CA TYR A 100 4.67 -2.27 2.37
C TYR A 100 3.19 -1.92 2.46
N GLU A 101 2.82 -0.66 2.19
CA GLU A 101 1.41 -0.26 2.21
C GLU A 101 0.63 -1.04 1.15
N PHE A 102 1.17 -1.15 -0.06
CA PHE A 102 0.53 -1.92 -1.11
C PHE A 102 0.60 -3.43 -0.85
N ALA A 103 1.72 -3.93 -0.32
CA ALA A 103 1.84 -5.34 0.08
C ALA A 103 0.74 -5.77 1.08
N ILE A 104 0.32 -4.91 2.00
CA ILE A 104 -0.80 -5.22 2.93
C ILE A 104 -2.13 -5.31 2.18
N LYS A 105 -2.38 -4.37 1.26
CA LYS A 105 -3.60 -4.42 0.42
C LYS A 105 -3.62 -5.71 -0.41
N MET A 106 -2.45 -6.17 -0.83
CA MET A 106 -2.31 -7.43 -1.55
C MET A 106 -2.63 -8.68 -0.74
N LEU A 107 -2.41 -8.65 0.58
CA LEU A 107 -2.79 -9.77 1.45
C LEU A 107 -4.31 -9.99 1.44
N ALA A 108 -5.09 -8.91 1.50
CA ALA A 108 -6.55 -8.97 1.44
C ALA A 108 -7.05 -9.42 0.07
N GLU A 109 -6.49 -8.85 -1.01
CA GLU A 109 -6.85 -9.24 -2.37
C GLU A 109 -6.53 -10.72 -2.64
N TYR A 110 -5.37 -11.21 -2.20
CA TYR A 110 -5.00 -12.63 -2.31
C TYR A 110 -6.00 -13.53 -1.59
N ALA A 111 -6.44 -13.16 -0.38
CA ALA A 111 -7.42 -13.92 0.38
C ALA A 111 -8.76 -13.99 -0.37
N ALA A 112 -9.29 -12.84 -0.79
CA ALA A 112 -10.55 -12.75 -1.53
C ALA A 112 -10.49 -13.51 -2.87
N ALA A 113 -9.41 -13.34 -3.63
CA ALA A 113 -9.20 -14.04 -4.89
C ALA A 113 -9.14 -15.56 -4.72
N SER A 114 -8.46 -16.05 -3.68
CA SER A 114 -8.38 -17.47 -3.38
C SER A 114 -9.72 -18.07 -2.99
N LEU A 115 -10.49 -17.35 -2.14
CA LEU A 115 -11.84 -17.78 -1.75
C LEU A 115 -12.77 -17.83 -2.97
N LYS A 116 -12.73 -16.80 -3.83
CA LYS A 116 -13.53 -16.74 -5.07
C LYS A 116 -13.14 -17.83 -6.06
N ALA A 117 -11.85 -18.13 -6.20
CA ALA A 117 -11.35 -19.19 -7.07
C ALA A 117 -11.63 -20.60 -6.52
N GLY A 118 -12.07 -20.73 -5.26
CA GLY A 118 -12.31 -22.01 -4.61
C GLY A 118 -11.02 -22.79 -4.29
N MET A 119 -9.85 -22.14 -4.30
CA MET A 119 -8.58 -22.73 -3.90
C MET A 119 -7.55 -21.66 -3.49
N PRO A 120 -6.62 -21.95 -2.57
CA PRO A 120 -5.49 -21.06 -2.30
C PRO A 120 -4.65 -20.85 -3.56
N LEU A 121 -4.46 -19.60 -4.02
CA LEU A 121 -3.76 -19.38 -5.31
C LEU A 121 -2.23 -19.58 -5.20
N LEU A 122 -1.64 -19.41 -4.02
CA LEU A 122 -0.22 -19.71 -3.77
C LEU A 122 -0.02 -21.21 -3.45
N GLN A 123 0.16 -22.01 -4.49
CA GLN A 123 0.43 -23.45 -4.37
C GLN A 123 1.90 -23.78 -4.05
N ARG A 124 2.81 -22.84 -4.27
CA ARG A 124 4.25 -22.97 -3.99
C ARG A 124 4.75 -21.78 -3.18
N SER A 125 5.85 -21.98 -2.44
CA SER A 125 6.47 -20.89 -1.69
C SER A 125 6.96 -19.79 -2.63
N PRO A 126 6.64 -18.52 -2.36
CA PRO A 126 7.18 -17.38 -3.10
C PRO A 126 8.66 -17.10 -2.80
N ARG A 127 9.30 -17.84 -1.87
CA ARG A 127 10.72 -17.68 -1.49
C ARG A 127 11.10 -16.24 -1.13
N LEU A 128 10.23 -15.54 -0.41
CA LEU A 128 10.51 -14.19 0.07
C LEU A 128 11.71 -14.23 1.04
N LYS A 129 12.56 -13.20 0.95
CA LYS A 129 13.71 -13.05 1.87
C LYS A 129 13.29 -12.59 3.27
N ASP A 130 12.14 -11.92 3.38
CA ASP A 130 11.63 -11.40 4.65
C ASP A 130 10.78 -12.47 5.38
N PRO A 131 11.16 -12.86 6.60
CA PRO A 131 10.42 -13.87 7.37
C PRO A 131 9.02 -13.38 7.78
N HIS A 132 8.83 -12.08 8.02
CA HIS A 132 7.53 -11.52 8.42
C HIS A 132 6.49 -11.73 7.33
N TRP A 133 6.84 -11.35 6.10
CA TRP A 133 5.97 -11.51 4.94
C TRP A 133 5.78 -12.97 4.53
N SER A 134 6.80 -13.80 4.72
CA SER A 134 6.67 -15.25 4.54
C SER A 134 5.65 -15.85 5.51
N ALA A 135 5.69 -15.44 6.78
CA ALA A 135 4.76 -15.88 7.82
C ALA A 135 3.32 -15.39 7.55
N ALA A 136 3.15 -14.13 7.12
CA ALA A 136 1.84 -13.60 6.77
C ALA A 136 1.19 -14.32 5.60
N LEU A 137 1.95 -14.58 4.53
CA LEU A 137 1.44 -15.35 3.39
C LEU A 137 1.10 -16.77 3.79
N ALA A 138 1.95 -17.44 4.58
CA ALA A 138 1.64 -18.78 5.08
C ALA A 138 0.35 -18.80 5.90
N GLY A 139 0.17 -17.83 6.81
CA GLY A 139 -1.04 -17.69 7.63
C GLY A 139 -2.30 -17.46 6.78
N ILE A 140 -2.26 -16.54 5.82
CA ILE A 140 -3.42 -16.26 4.94
C ILE A 140 -3.72 -17.42 3.99
N THR A 141 -2.68 -18.08 3.45
CA THR A 141 -2.86 -19.29 2.64
C THR A 141 -3.49 -20.43 3.47
N ASN A 142 -3.11 -20.58 4.74
CA ASN A 142 -3.73 -21.55 5.64
C ASN A 142 -5.18 -21.18 5.97
N TYR A 143 -5.46 -19.90 6.25
CA TYR A 143 -6.81 -19.39 6.48
C TYR A 143 -7.73 -19.66 5.28
N THR A 144 -7.28 -19.34 4.06
CA THR A 144 -8.08 -19.58 2.85
C THR A 144 -8.33 -21.07 2.62
N ALA A 145 -7.32 -21.93 2.83
CA ALA A 145 -7.49 -23.38 2.75
C ALA A 145 -8.52 -23.89 3.77
N HIS A 146 -8.45 -23.43 5.02
CA HIS A 146 -9.40 -23.80 6.07
C HIS A 146 -10.83 -23.35 5.74
N ARG A 147 -11.02 -22.10 5.30
CA ARG A 147 -12.33 -21.57 4.88
C ARG A 147 -12.95 -22.32 3.70
N LEU A 148 -12.12 -22.96 2.88
CA LEU A 148 -12.54 -23.77 1.74
C LEU A 148 -12.64 -25.27 2.09
N SER A 149 -12.44 -25.66 3.34
CA SER A 149 -12.39 -27.06 3.79
C SER A 149 -11.37 -27.91 3.02
N GLN A 150 -10.23 -27.31 2.69
CA GLN A 150 -9.14 -27.93 1.92
C GLN A 150 -7.87 -28.08 2.77
N PRO A 151 -6.99 -29.04 2.43
CA PRO A 151 -5.71 -29.17 3.09
C PRO A 151 -4.82 -27.96 2.79
N SER A 152 -4.11 -27.46 3.80
CA SER A 152 -3.13 -26.40 3.62
C SER A 152 -2.00 -26.81 2.65
N PRO A 153 -1.56 -25.92 1.74
CA PRO A 153 -0.44 -26.18 0.84
C PRO A 153 0.85 -26.56 1.57
N ALA A 154 1.59 -27.55 1.06
CA ALA A 154 2.72 -28.14 1.78
C ALA A 154 3.85 -27.15 2.14
N TRP A 155 3.99 -26.06 1.38
CA TRP A 155 5.01 -25.07 1.62
C TRP A 155 4.77 -24.26 2.89
N THR A 156 3.51 -24.05 3.30
CA THR A 156 3.17 -23.24 4.48
C THR A 156 3.64 -23.93 5.76
N ARG A 157 3.61 -25.26 5.80
CA ARG A 157 4.07 -26.09 6.94
C ARG A 157 5.56 -25.92 7.27
N ARG A 158 6.37 -25.44 6.31
CA ARG A 158 7.81 -25.23 6.50
C ARG A 158 8.14 -23.85 7.04
N ILE A 159 7.18 -22.93 7.04
CA ILE A 159 7.38 -21.58 7.55
C ILE A 159 7.21 -21.63 9.07
N LYS A 160 8.21 -21.10 9.78
CA LYS A 160 8.16 -21.02 11.24
C LYS A 160 7.37 -19.78 11.67
N PRO A 161 6.61 -19.85 12.77
CA PRO A 161 6.03 -18.68 13.41
C PRO A 161 7.11 -17.64 13.73
N LEU A 162 6.72 -16.37 13.75
CA LEU A 162 7.62 -15.29 14.14
C LEU A 162 7.94 -15.39 15.64
N ASN A 163 9.14 -14.94 16.04
CA ASN A 163 9.54 -14.94 17.45
C ASN A 163 8.87 -13.83 18.27
N ALA A 164 8.29 -12.84 17.59
CA ALA A 164 7.59 -11.72 18.20
C ALA A 164 6.30 -11.44 17.43
N ALA A 165 5.31 -10.91 18.14
CA ALA A 165 4.06 -10.47 17.54
C ALA A 165 4.33 -9.38 16.49
N TRP A 166 3.74 -9.54 15.31
CA TRP A 166 3.90 -8.58 14.22
C TRP A 166 2.55 -8.23 13.59
N MET A 167 2.27 -6.93 13.53
CA MET A 167 1.16 -6.40 12.73
C MET A 167 1.74 -5.81 11.45
N PRO A 168 1.41 -6.33 10.25
CA PRO A 168 1.93 -5.80 9.00
C PRO A 168 1.76 -4.29 8.86
N ALA A 169 0.65 -3.75 9.38
CA ALA A 169 0.36 -2.33 9.38
C ALA A 169 1.39 -1.46 10.15
N GLU A 170 2.15 -2.02 11.09
CA GLU A 170 3.24 -1.31 11.77
C GLU A 170 4.44 -1.06 10.85
N SER A 171 4.51 -1.72 9.69
CA SER A 171 5.62 -1.56 8.74
C SER A 171 5.66 -0.19 8.06
N TYR A 172 4.57 0.59 8.12
CA TYR A 172 4.48 1.91 7.47
C TYR A 172 3.72 2.97 8.28
N ARG A 173 3.09 2.61 9.41
CA ARG A 173 2.42 3.56 10.31
C ARG A 173 2.46 3.09 11.77
N SER A 174 2.34 4.00 12.72
CA SER A 174 2.11 3.64 14.13
C SER A 174 0.66 3.23 14.38
N ILE A 175 0.44 2.27 15.28
CA ILE A 175 -0.89 1.80 15.69
C ILE A 175 -1.05 2.06 17.19
N SER A 176 -2.21 2.61 17.59
CA SER A 176 -2.51 2.84 19.01
C SER A 176 -2.73 1.54 19.76
N GLU A 177 -2.38 1.50 21.04
CA GLU A 177 -2.49 0.28 21.87
C GLU A 177 -3.92 -0.32 21.87
N PRO A 178 -5.01 0.46 22.00
CA PRO A 178 -6.37 -0.10 21.89
C PRO A 178 -6.63 -0.78 20.54
N MET A 179 -6.10 -0.22 19.45
CA MET A 179 -6.25 -0.81 18.11
C MET A 179 -5.39 -2.06 17.94
N LYS A 180 -4.25 -2.16 18.63
CA LYS A 180 -3.43 -3.39 18.67
C LYS A 180 -4.20 -4.52 19.35
N GLN A 181 -4.75 -4.26 20.54
CA GLN A 181 -5.55 -5.24 21.28
C GLN A 181 -6.77 -5.71 20.46
N LEU A 182 -7.47 -4.78 19.81
CA LEU A 182 -8.59 -5.12 18.92
C LEU A 182 -8.14 -5.96 17.72
N THR A 183 -6.97 -5.65 17.15
CA THR A 183 -6.41 -6.42 16.04
C THR A 183 -6.09 -7.85 16.49
N ILE A 184 -5.49 -8.02 17.67
CA ILE A 184 -5.20 -9.33 18.25
C ILE A 184 -6.49 -10.14 18.46
N SER A 185 -7.54 -9.54 19.05
CA SER A 185 -8.79 -10.24 19.34
C SER A 185 -9.59 -10.66 18.10
N GLU A 186 -9.42 -9.96 16.98
CA GLU A 186 -10.12 -10.25 15.71
C GLU A 186 -9.21 -10.95 14.67
N THR A 187 -8.02 -11.39 15.07
CA THR A 187 -7.12 -12.13 14.17
C THR A 187 -7.54 -13.60 14.09
N THR A 188 -7.46 -14.19 12.89
CA THR A 188 -7.82 -15.60 12.69
C THR A 188 -6.80 -16.54 13.36
N PRO A 189 -7.20 -17.75 13.77
CA PRO A 189 -6.28 -18.69 14.41
C PRO A 189 -5.04 -19.03 13.57
N GLU A 190 -5.17 -19.10 12.25
CA GLU A 190 -4.06 -19.45 11.34
C GLU A 190 -3.00 -18.36 11.27
N LEU A 191 -3.42 -17.09 11.35
CA LEU A 191 -2.51 -15.95 11.41
C LEU A 191 -1.89 -15.80 12.80
N ALA A 192 -2.70 -15.94 13.85
CA ALA A 192 -2.23 -15.92 15.23
C ALA A 192 -1.19 -17.02 15.50
N ALA A 193 -1.37 -18.22 14.94
CA ALA A 193 -0.39 -19.31 15.03
C ALA A 193 0.97 -18.97 14.41
N MET A 194 1.02 -17.99 13.49
CA MET A 194 2.25 -17.49 12.88
C MET A 194 2.82 -16.25 13.59
N ASN A 195 2.23 -15.82 14.71
CA ASN A 195 2.49 -14.52 15.36
C ASN A 195 2.28 -13.30 14.44
N VAL A 196 1.36 -13.43 13.48
CA VAL A 196 0.96 -12.36 12.57
C VAL A 196 -0.45 -11.90 12.92
N PHE A 197 -0.65 -10.60 13.06
CA PHE A 197 -1.92 -10.05 13.53
C PHE A 197 -2.54 -9.13 12.48
N ILE A 198 -3.63 -9.60 11.87
CA ILE A 198 -4.45 -8.90 10.89
C ILE A 198 -5.91 -9.24 11.21
N ARG A 199 -6.76 -8.23 11.30
CA ARG A 199 -8.19 -8.42 11.54
C ARG A 199 -8.81 -9.22 10.41
N GLU A 200 -9.59 -10.25 10.72
CA GLU A 200 -10.26 -11.09 9.72
C GLU A 200 -11.11 -10.28 8.75
N ARG A 201 -11.86 -9.29 9.27
CA ARG A 201 -12.69 -8.41 8.45
C ARG A 201 -11.90 -7.67 7.36
N SER A 202 -10.61 -7.42 7.57
CA SER A 202 -9.74 -6.75 6.59
C SER A 202 -9.26 -7.69 5.49
N LEU A 203 -9.42 -9.01 5.65
CA LEU A 203 -9.12 -10.01 4.63
C LEU A 203 -10.32 -10.30 3.74
N ALA A 204 -11.54 -10.15 4.26
CA ALA A 204 -12.79 -10.49 3.59
C ALA A 204 -13.51 -9.32 2.89
N THR A 205 -12.91 -8.13 2.86
CA THR A 205 -13.53 -6.90 2.31
C THR A 205 -13.01 -6.47 0.92
N ALA A 206 -12.23 -7.30 0.23
CA ALA A 206 -11.71 -6.98 -1.11
C ALA A 206 -12.60 -7.51 -2.23
#